data_AF-A0A812MV15-F1
#
_entry.id   AF-A0A812MV15-F1
#
_cell.length_a   1.000
_cell.length_b   1.000
_cell.length_c   1.000
_cell.angle_alpha   90.00
_cell.angle_beta   90.00
_cell.angle_gamma   90.00
#
_symmetry.space_group_name_H-M   'P 1'
#
loop_
_entity.id
_entity.type
_entity.pdbx_description
1 polymer ?
#
loop_
_entity_poly.entity_id
_entity_poly.type
_entity_poly.pdbx_seq_one_letter_code
_entity_poly.pdbx_strand_id
1 'polypeptide(L)'
;MKDSERQRSIHLMPLKTAVLFLLASGCWFVLAIGWNMFSAVIRPSDLGSALSAERWSQALILSGLMLLLSGALLPFVFYLGMVLVADLDQIPRQLANFRLVDAECFCCSNNHRHPHNGSRLQCDRKLVYKTLKQWYDDVESEADHLETFSRLVREELAPSITLLISGATLPLSYTIFTVGASNLPYLADHIALWIANVRLGSSGYALAPFTLRQVADWGTVPLASMLAVWISNPLLKAGLRLRSRWCAAILTQSIVVFVVVMVWAPTQVALGLTEQGDLRPVALFLFWLAVLLALHSPLGKKGLAWALGEKPRTMAAKGKEDSAMDDIVQEKIVAAGKGREVAAQDSLAVQVCPSSDSTFYL
;
A
#
# COMPACT_ATOMS: atom_id res chain seq x y z
N MET A 1 23.08 8.96 -24.44
CA MET A 1 22.12 9.85 -23.76
C MET A 1 21.10 9.00 -23.03
N LYS A 2 21.05 9.06 -21.69
CA LYS A 2 20.00 8.45 -20.86
C LYS A 2 19.23 9.63 -20.24
N ASP A 3 17.98 9.84 -20.64
CA ASP A 3 17.14 10.91 -20.11
C ASP A 3 17.00 10.75 -18.59
N SER A 4 17.51 11.71 -17.83
CA SER A 4 17.30 11.78 -16.37
C SER A 4 15.82 11.96 -16.03
N GLU A 5 15.02 12.58 -16.91
CA GLU A 5 13.56 12.70 -16.75
C GLU A 5 12.80 11.37 -16.96
N ARG A 6 13.43 10.38 -17.60
CA ARG A 6 12.78 9.08 -17.88
C ARG A 6 13.05 8.03 -16.81
N GLN A 7 13.89 8.31 -15.81
CA GLN A 7 14.00 7.52 -14.58
C GLN A 7 12.78 7.77 -13.68
N ARG A 8 11.59 7.45 -14.17
CA ARG A 8 10.42 7.31 -13.29
C ARG A 8 10.75 6.22 -12.27
N SER A 9 10.61 6.54 -11.00
CA SER A 9 10.79 5.57 -9.92
C SER A 9 9.88 4.37 -10.19
N ILE A 10 10.48 3.21 -10.45
CA ILE A 10 9.73 1.98 -10.68
C ILE A 10 9.12 1.59 -9.34
N HIS A 11 7.82 1.79 -9.23
CA HIS A 11 7.06 1.42 -8.05
C HIS A 11 6.80 -0.08 -8.09
N LEU A 12 7.64 -0.84 -7.37
CA LEU A 12 7.50 -2.27 -7.22
C LEU A 12 6.53 -2.58 -6.09
N MET A 13 5.37 -3.15 -6.45
CA MET A 13 4.44 -3.71 -5.47
C MET A 13 4.57 -5.24 -5.50
N PRO A 14 5.05 -5.88 -4.43
CA PRO A 14 5.08 -7.33 -4.37
C PRO A 14 3.67 -7.90 -4.56
N LEU A 15 3.53 -8.94 -5.39
CA LEU A 15 2.25 -9.59 -5.66
C LEU A 15 1.54 -10.01 -4.37
N LYS A 16 2.29 -10.52 -3.38
CA LYS A 16 1.77 -10.92 -2.07
C LYS A 16 1.16 -9.75 -1.30
N THR A 17 1.74 -8.56 -1.40
CA THR A 17 1.18 -7.33 -0.82
C THR A 17 -0.14 -6.96 -1.52
N ALA A 18 -0.20 -7.08 -2.85
CA ALA A 18 -1.44 -6.82 -3.60
C ALA A 18 -2.56 -7.81 -3.21
N VAL A 19 -2.23 -9.09 -3.05
CA VAL A 19 -3.18 -10.12 -2.56
C VAL A 19 -3.67 -9.77 -1.15
N LEU A 20 -2.79 -9.32 -0.25
CA LEU A 20 -3.18 -8.88 1.10
C LEU A 20 -4.17 -7.72 1.05
N PHE A 21 -3.92 -6.72 0.22
CA PHE A 21 -4.83 -5.59 0.01
C PHE A 21 -6.16 -6.02 -0.59
N LEU A 22 -6.16 -6.94 -1.56
CA LEU A 22 -7.37 -7.48 -2.15
C LEU A 22 -8.23 -8.22 -1.11
N LEU A 23 -7.61 -9.06 -0.28
CA LEU A 23 -8.29 -9.78 0.81
C LEU A 23 -8.88 -8.82 1.85
N ALA A 24 -8.10 -7.81 2.26
CA ALA A 24 -8.55 -6.80 3.21
C ALA A 24 -9.73 -5.97 2.63
N SER A 25 -9.61 -5.53 1.38
CA SER A 25 -10.67 -4.82 0.65
C SER A 25 -11.94 -5.66 0.51
N GLY A 26 -11.79 -6.96 0.18
CA GLY A 26 -12.92 -7.87 0.07
C GLY A 26 -13.64 -8.06 1.40
N CYS A 27 -12.90 -8.22 2.50
CA CYS A 27 -13.49 -8.28 3.84
C CYS A 27 -14.25 -7.00 4.18
N TRP A 28 -13.66 -5.83 3.89
CA TRP A 28 -14.31 -4.56 4.16
C TRP A 28 -15.60 -4.38 3.37
N PHE A 29 -15.60 -4.80 2.10
CA PHE A 29 -16.79 -4.76 1.26
C PHE A 29 -17.92 -5.62 1.82
N VAL A 30 -17.61 -6.85 2.28
CA VAL A 30 -18.58 -7.74 2.93
C VAL A 30 -19.15 -7.12 4.22
N LEU A 31 -18.29 -6.56 5.07
CA LEU A 31 -18.72 -5.90 6.31
C LEU A 31 -19.61 -4.69 6.03
N ALA A 32 -19.25 -3.89 5.03
CA ALA A 32 -19.99 -2.69 4.68
C ALA A 32 -21.34 -3.01 4.01
N ILE A 33 -21.44 -4.07 3.19
CA ILE A 33 -22.74 -4.59 2.74
C ILE A 33 -23.60 -4.98 3.96
N GLY A 34 -23.03 -5.74 4.88
CA GLY A 34 -23.67 -6.14 6.12
C GLY A 34 -24.22 -4.97 6.93
N TRP A 35 -23.40 -3.93 7.09
CA TRP A 35 -23.78 -2.70 7.76
C TRP A 35 -24.93 -1.98 7.04
N ASN A 36 -24.88 -1.85 5.72
CA ASN A 36 -25.95 -1.20 4.95
C ASN A 36 -27.27 -1.98 5.02
N MET A 37 -27.21 -3.31 5.01
CA MET A 37 -28.39 -4.14 5.24
C MET A 37 -28.97 -3.90 6.64
N PHE A 38 -28.12 -3.82 7.65
CA PHE A 38 -28.53 -3.55 9.03
C PHE A 38 -29.12 -2.14 9.18
N SER A 39 -28.49 -1.11 8.64
CA SER A 39 -28.97 0.27 8.73
C SER A 39 -30.27 0.49 7.95
N ALA A 40 -30.48 -0.25 6.85
CA ALA A 40 -31.74 -0.23 6.12
C ALA A 40 -32.91 -0.79 6.96
N VAL A 41 -32.65 -1.76 7.83
CA VAL A 41 -33.65 -2.31 8.77
C VAL A 41 -33.89 -1.37 9.95
N ILE A 42 -32.86 -0.67 10.42
CA ILE A 42 -32.94 0.30 11.53
C ILE A 42 -32.97 1.73 10.98
N ARG A 43 -34.03 2.10 10.25
CA ARG A 43 -34.18 3.50 9.83
C ARG A 43 -34.51 4.41 11.02
N PRO A 44 -33.82 5.55 11.17
CA PRO A 44 -34.04 6.49 12.28
C PRO A 44 -35.45 7.08 12.38
N SER A 45 -36.19 7.14 11.25
CA SER A 45 -37.58 7.62 11.23
C SER A 45 -38.50 6.83 12.17
N ASP A 46 -38.09 5.61 12.51
CA ASP A 46 -38.92 4.65 13.22
C ASP A 46 -38.53 4.52 14.70
N LEU A 47 -37.53 5.29 15.18
CA LEU A 47 -37.11 5.28 16.59
C LEU A 47 -38.16 5.91 17.53
N GLY A 48 -39.06 6.74 16.99
CA GLY A 48 -40.14 7.38 17.75
C GLY A 48 -41.43 6.56 17.83
N SER A 49 -41.65 5.63 16.90
CA SER A 49 -42.71 4.63 16.97
C SER A 49 -42.15 3.37 17.62
N ALA A 50 -42.88 2.71 18.53
CA ALA A 50 -42.43 1.42 19.07
C ALA A 50 -42.06 0.47 17.91
N LEU A 51 -40.75 0.23 17.72
CA LEU A 51 -40.24 -0.71 16.73
C LEU A 51 -40.99 -2.03 16.90
N SER A 52 -41.63 -2.50 15.83
CA SER A 52 -42.35 -3.77 15.90
C SER A 52 -41.38 -4.88 16.32
N ALA A 53 -41.87 -5.83 17.13
CA ALA A 53 -41.06 -6.97 17.58
C ALA A 53 -40.40 -7.73 16.41
N GLU A 54 -41.05 -7.74 15.25
CA GLU A 54 -40.55 -8.31 14.00
C GLU A 54 -39.27 -7.62 13.49
N ARG A 55 -39.17 -6.28 13.58
CA ARG A 55 -37.96 -5.57 13.14
C ARG A 55 -36.79 -5.79 14.08
N TRP A 56 -37.05 -5.87 15.39
CA TRP A 56 -36.02 -6.22 16.36
C TRP A 56 -35.46 -7.62 16.12
N SER A 57 -36.31 -8.60 15.85
CA SER A 57 -35.84 -9.96 15.53
C SER A 57 -35.02 -9.97 14.24
N GLN A 58 -35.44 -9.26 13.19
CA GLN A 58 -34.66 -9.12 11.96
C GLN A 58 -33.30 -8.45 12.20
N ALA A 59 -33.25 -7.35 12.96
CA ALA A 59 -32.01 -6.65 13.28
C ALA A 59 -31.05 -7.54 14.08
N LEU A 60 -31.56 -8.31 15.05
CA LEU A 60 -30.77 -9.27 15.84
C LEU A 60 -30.25 -10.42 14.97
N ILE A 61 -31.07 -10.97 14.08
CA ILE A 61 -30.68 -12.03 13.14
C ILE A 61 -29.56 -11.53 12.22
N LEU A 62 -29.73 -10.35 11.61
CA LEU A 62 -28.71 -9.76 10.73
C LEU A 62 -27.41 -9.47 11.48
N SER A 63 -27.50 -8.93 12.70
CA SER A 63 -26.33 -8.68 13.55
C SER A 63 -25.61 -9.97 13.91
N GLY A 64 -26.35 -11.01 14.31
CA GLY A 64 -25.80 -12.32 14.60
C GLY A 64 -25.10 -12.95 13.40
N LEU A 65 -25.70 -12.85 12.21
CA LEU A 65 -25.09 -13.32 10.96
C LEU A 65 -23.81 -12.56 10.62
N MET A 66 -23.80 -11.23 10.82
CA MET A 66 -22.61 -10.41 10.60
C MET A 66 -21.48 -10.71 11.59
N LEU A 67 -21.80 -10.91 12.86
CA LEU A 67 -20.82 -11.34 13.87
C LEU A 67 -20.27 -12.72 13.56
N LEU A 68 -21.11 -13.66 13.12
CA LEU A 68 -20.68 -15.00 12.71
C LEU A 68 -19.76 -14.93 11.49
N LEU A 69 -20.18 -14.21 10.44
CA LEU A 69 -19.42 -14.07 9.20
C LEU A 69 -18.07 -13.39 9.43
N SER A 70 -18.06 -12.27 10.15
CA SER A 70 -16.83 -11.55 10.50
C SER A 70 -15.93 -12.36 11.44
N GLY A 71 -16.52 -13.07 12.42
CA GLY A 71 -15.83 -13.96 13.33
C GLY A 71 -15.16 -15.16 12.64
N ALA A 72 -15.72 -15.64 11.53
CA ALA A 72 -15.14 -16.73 10.75
C ALA A 72 -14.16 -16.25 9.67
N LEU A 73 -14.50 -15.18 8.94
CA LEU A 73 -13.74 -14.71 7.77
C LEU A 73 -12.46 -13.96 8.16
N LEU A 74 -12.55 -13.03 9.12
CA LEU A 74 -11.41 -12.18 9.47
C LEU A 74 -10.22 -12.96 10.03
N PRO A 75 -10.36 -13.93 10.97
CA PRO A 75 -9.18 -14.65 11.47
C PRO A 75 -8.53 -15.49 10.37
N PHE A 76 -9.31 -16.00 9.40
CA PHE A 76 -8.75 -16.64 8.22
C PHE A 76 -7.92 -15.67 7.36
N VAL A 77 -8.42 -14.44 7.14
CA VAL A 77 -7.65 -13.41 6.41
C VAL A 77 -6.39 -12.98 7.14
N PHE A 78 -6.44 -12.80 8.47
CA PHE A 78 -5.24 -12.52 9.27
C PHE A 78 -4.25 -13.70 9.26
N TYR A 79 -4.74 -14.93 9.28
CA TYR A 79 -3.90 -16.13 9.16
C TYR A 79 -3.15 -16.14 7.82
N LEU A 80 -3.86 -15.93 6.70
CA LEU A 80 -3.24 -15.80 5.38
C LEU A 80 -2.28 -14.62 5.32
N GLY A 81 -2.65 -13.48 5.92
CA GLY A 81 -1.80 -12.31 6.01
C GLY A 81 -0.48 -12.59 6.70
N MET A 82 -0.47 -13.37 7.79
CA MET A 82 0.77 -13.81 8.43
C MET A 82 1.63 -14.68 7.52
N VAL A 83 1.04 -15.61 6.76
CA VAL A 83 1.79 -16.43 5.79
C VAL A 83 2.46 -15.54 4.74
N LEU A 84 1.71 -14.59 4.17
CA LEU A 84 2.23 -13.65 3.18
C LEU A 84 3.33 -12.76 3.76
N VAL A 85 3.15 -12.25 4.98
CA VAL A 85 4.16 -11.43 5.68
C VAL A 85 5.42 -12.24 5.99
N ALA A 86 5.28 -13.52 6.36
CA ALA A 86 6.42 -14.40 6.61
C ALA A 86 7.28 -14.58 5.35
N ASP A 87 6.64 -14.70 4.19
CA ASP A 87 7.36 -14.77 2.91
C ASP A 87 8.02 -13.45 2.53
N LEU A 88 7.34 -12.33 2.79
CA LEU A 88 7.90 -10.99 2.57
C LEU A 88 9.13 -10.74 3.45
N ASP A 89 9.16 -11.25 4.68
CA ASP A 89 10.29 -11.14 5.61
C ASP A 89 11.54 -11.88 5.13
N GLN A 90 11.40 -12.84 4.21
CA GLN A 90 12.53 -13.56 3.62
C GLN A 90 13.21 -12.79 2.47
N ILE A 91 12.48 -11.90 1.80
CA ILE A 91 12.98 -11.18 0.60
C ILE A 91 14.26 -10.40 0.89
N PRO A 92 14.38 -9.60 1.98
CA PRO A 92 15.62 -8.91 2.30
C PRO A 92 16.83 -9.86 2.41
N ARG A 93 16.65 -11.04 3.02
CA ARG A 93 17.71 -12.03 3.17
C ARG A 93 18.08 -12.69 1.84
N GLN A 94 17.09 -12.97 1.00
CA GLN A 94 17.32 -13.53 -0.34
C GLN A 94 18.08 -12.54 -1.22
N LEU A 95 17.70 -11.26 -1.19
CA LEU A 95 18.37 -10.22 -1.96
C LEU A 95 19.79 -9.93 -1.45
N ALA A 96 20.01 -9.92 -0.13
CA ALA A 96 21.34 -9.72 0.45
C ALA A 96 22.33 -10.83 0.09
N ASN A 97 21.85 -12.05 -0.14
CA ASN A 97 22.65 -13.21 -0.54
C ASN A 97 22.50 -13.55 -2.02
N PHE A 98 21.93 -12.64 -2.82
CA PHE A 98 21.64 -12.92 -4.22
C PHE A 98 22.93 -13.14 -5.03
N ARG A 99 22.95 -14.25 -5.77
CA ARG A 99 23.99 -14.56 -6.74
C ARG A 99 23.33 -15.08 -8.01
N LEU A 100 23.61 -14.45 -9.14
CA LEU A 100 22.97 -14.80 -10.40
C LEU A 100 23.28 -16.24 -10.84
N VAL A 101 24.47 -16.74 -10.51
CA VAL A 101 24.87 -18.13 -10.81
C VAL A 101 24.02 -19.18 -10.09
N ASP A 102 23.50 -18.82 -8.91
CA ASP A 102 22.67 -19.70 -8.08
C ASP A 102 21.17 -19.60 -8.46
N ALA A 103 20.80 -18.66 -9.33
CA ALA A 103 19.41 -18.47 -9.75
C ALA A 103 18.96 -19.55 -10.73
N GLU A 104 17.95 -20.33 -10.36
CA GLU A 104 17.36 -21.37 -11.22
C GLU A 104 16.30 -20.78 -12.16
N CYS A 105 16.41 -21.05 -13.47
CA CYS A 105 15.31 -20.79 -14.41
C CYS A 105 14.36 -22.00 -14.46
N PHE A 106 13.09 -21.75 -14.76
CA PHE A 106 12.11 -22.80 -15.07
C PHE A 106 12.62 -23.78 -16.14
N CYS A 107 13.39 -23.26 -17.09
CA CYS A 107 14.01 -24.02 -18.15
C CYS A 107 14.96 -25.11 -17.64
N CYS A 108 15.79 -24.81 -16.64
CA CYS A 108 16.77 -25.73 -16.06
C CYS A 108 16.10 -26.71 -15.10
N SER A 109 15.11 -26.26 -14.31
CA SER A 109 14.38 -27.14 -13.39
C SER A 109 13.60 -28.25 -14.12
N ASN A 110 13.30 -28.07 -15.40
CA ASN A 110 12.63 -29.06 -16.25
C ASN A 110 13.58 -29.70 -17.29
N ASN A 111 14.90 -29.71 -17.07
CA ASN A 111 15.89 -30.30 -17.99
C ASN A 111 15.77 -29.80 -19.44
N HIS A 112 15.45 -28.51 -19.61
CA HIS A 112 15.18 -27.88 -20.90
C HIS A 112 14.08 -28.56 -21.74
N ARG A 113 13.07 -29.12 -21.07
CA ARG A 113 11.87 -29.69 -21.72
C ARG A 113 10.61 -29.10 -21.11
N HIS A 114 9.63 -28.78 -21.94
CA HIS A 114 8.35 -28.29 -21.47
C HIS A 114 7.55 -29.45 -20.83
N PRO A 115 7.03 -29.30 -19.60
CA PRO A 115 6.51 -30.42 -18.81
C PRO A 115 5.27 -31.10 -19.42
N HIS A 116 4.49 -30.39 -20.25
CA HIS A 116 3.24 -30.93 -20.81
C HIS A 116 3.38 -31.60 -22.19
N ASN A 117 4.33 -31.15 -23.04
CA ASN A 117 4.42 -31.59 -24.44
C ASN A 117 5.82 -32.11 -24.81
N GLY A 118 6.78 -32.09 -23.87
CA GLY A 118 8.14 -32.60 -24.07
C GLY A 118 9.00 -31.78 -25.04
N SER A 119 8.50 -30.64 -25.54
CA SER A 119 9.24 -29.80 -26.49
C SER A 119 10.49 -29.22 -25.84
N ARG A 120 11.57 -29.08 -26.63
CA ARG A 120 12.83 -28.53 -26.14
C ARG A 120 12.69 -27.04 -25.88
N LEU A 121 12.98 -26.61 -24.66
CA LEU A 121 12.99 -25.19 -24.27
C LEU A 121 14.38 -24.59 -24.52
N GLN A 122 14.42 -23.36 -25.01
CA GLN A 122 15.65 -22.57 -25.00
C GLN A 122 16.01 -22.21 -23.56
N CYS A 123 17.31 -22.06 -23.29
CA CYS A 123 17.80 -21.77 -21.96
C CYS A 123 17.74 -20.26 -21.70
N ASP A 124 16.79 -19.80 -20.90
CA ASP A 124 16.66 -18.39 -20.50
C ASP A 124 17.94 -17.85 -19.85
N ARG A 125 18.69 -18.68 -19.12
CA ARG A 125 19.98 -18.29 -18.53
C ARG A 125 20.99 -17.81 -19.59
N LYS A 126 21.05 -18.47 -20.75
CA LYS A 126 21.93 -18.04 -21.85
C LYS A 126 21.51 -16.68 -22.42
N LEU A 127 20.21 -16.42 -22.49
CA LEU A 127 19.68 -15.14 -22.95
C LEU A 127 20.02 -14.01 -21.97
N VAL A 128 19.84 -14.26 -20.67
CA VAL A 128 20.22 -13.32 -19.61
C VAL A 128 21.73 -13.03 -19.68
N TYR A 129 22.58 -14.05 -19.78
CA TYR A 129 24.03 -13.86 -19.81
C TYR A 129 24.48 -13.07 -21.03
N LYS A 130 23.91 -13.35 -22.21
CA LYS A 130 24.16 -12.57 -23.42
C LYS A 130 23.77 -11.10 -23.24
N THR A 131 22.66 -10.84 -22.57
CA THR A 131 22.17 -9.48 -22.30
C THR A 131 23.10 -8.76 -21.31
N LEU A 132 23.54 -9.43 -20.25
CA LEU A 132 24.47 -8.85 -19.28
C LEU A 132 25.83 -8.56 -19.89
N LYS A 133 26.33 -9.44 -20.77
CA LYS A 133 27.55 -9.15 -21.54
C LYS A 133 27.42 -7.85 -22.34
N GLN A 134 26.30 -7.68 -23.04
CA GLN A 134 26.03 -6.44 -23.79
C GLN A 134 25.90 -5.20 -22.88
N TRP A 135 25.44 -5.36 -21.64
CA TRP A 135 25.29 -4.24 -20.70
C TRP A 135 26.58 -3.86 -19.99
N TYR A 136 27.54 -4.79 -19.88
CA TYR A 136 28.80 -4.62 -19.16
C TYR A 136 30.00 -4.89 -20.07
N ASP A 137 29.91 -4.53 -21.36
CA ASP A 137 30.88 -4.88 -22.42
C ASP A 137 32.31 -4.35 -22.12
N ASP A 138 32.44 -3.40 -21.20
CA ASP A 138 33.70 -2.84 -20.70
C ASP A 138 34.48 -3.78 -19.76
N VAL A 139 33.95 -4.97 -19.45
CA VAL A 139 34.58 -5.92 -18.52
C VAL A 139 35.06 -7.18 -19.27
N GLU A 140 36.28 -7.62 -18.99
CA GLU A 140 36.99 -8.63 -19.81
C GLU A 140 36.43 -10.06 -19.68
N SER A 141 35.81 -10.40 -18.55
CA SER A 141 35.40 -11.79 -18.21
C SER A 141 33.90 -11.94 -17.97
N GLU A 142 33.34 -13.06 -18.45
CA GLU A 142 31.95 -13.45 -18.18
C GLU A 142 31.65 -13.52 -16.68
N ALA A 143 32.59 -14.05 -15.89
CA ALA A 143 32.44 -14.14 -14.44
C ALA A 143 32.26 -12.75 -13.79
N ASP A 144 32.96 -11.74 -14.33
CA ASP A 144 32.93 -10.39 -13.79
C ASP A 144 31.60 -9.68 -14.13
N HIS A 145 31.01 -9.95 -15.30
CA HIS A 145 29.67 -9.44 -15.63
C HIS A 145 28.61 -9.97 -14.66
N LEU A 146 28.66 -11.28 -14.35
CA LEU A 146 27.69 -11.93 -13.46
C LEU A 146 27.84 -11.44 -12.01
N GLU A 147 29.08 -11.26 -11.55
CA GLU A 147 29.35 -10.71 -10.21
C GLU A 147 28.96 -9.23 -10.12
N THR A 148 29.26 -8.44 -11.16
CA THR A 148 28.85 -7.04 -11.23
C THR A 148 27.34 -6.88 -11.10
N PHE A 149 26.56 -7.68 -11.82
CA PHE A 149 25.10 -7.68 -11.68
C PHE A 149 24.64 -8.14 -10.29
N SER A 150 25.21 -9.22 -9.77
CA SER A 150 24.86 -9.75 -8.43
C SER A 150 25.18 -8.75 -7.32
N ARG A 151 26.28 -8.00 -7.46
CA ARG A 151 26.63 -6.88 -6.57
C ARG A 151 25.61 -5.75 -6.67
N LEU A 152 25.22 -5.31 -7.87
CA LEU A 152 24.20 -4.27 -8.03
C LEU A 152 22.86 -4.67 -7.39
N VAL A 153 22.45 -5.94 -7.52
CA VAL A 153 21.24 -6.43 -6.84
C VAL A 153 21.38 -6.35 -5.31
N ARG A 154 22.52 -6.74 -4.76
CA ARG A 154 22.77 -6.73 -3.30
C ARG A 154 22.91 -5.32 -2.74
N GLU A 155 23.64 -4.44 -3.44
CA GLU A 155 24.04 -3.13 -2.94
C GLU A 155 23.04 -2.03 -3.28
N GLU A 156 22.33 -2.12 -4.41
CA GLU A 156 21.38 -1.08 -4.85
C GLU A 156 19.91 -1.52 -4.72
N LEU A 157 19.58 -2.71 -5.24
CA LEU A 157 18.19 -3.17 -5.26
C LEU A 157 17.72 -3.66 -3.87
N ALA A 158 18.56 -4.42 -3.16
CA ALA A 158 18.18 -5.01 -1.87
C ALA A 158 17.81 -3.95 -0.83
N PRO A 159 18.59 -2.86 -0.62
CA PRO A 159 18.21 -1.82 0.34
C PRO A 159 16.90 -1.13 -0.05
N SER A 160 16.71 -0.86 -1.34
CA SER A 160 15.49 -0.24 -1.88
C SER A 160 14.25 -1.10 -1.61
N ILE A 161 14.31 -2.39 -1.92
CA ILE A 161 13.21 -3.33 -1.64
C ILE A 161 13.03 -3.54 -0.14
N THR A 162 14.11 -3.61 0.62
CA THR A 162 14.07 -3.75 2.08
C THR A 162 13.37 -2.55 2.71
N LEU A 163 13.56 -1.33 2.20
CA LEU A 163 12.86 -0.14 2.66
C LEU A 163 11.35 -0.22 2.37
N LEU A 164 10.96 -0.78 1.22
CA LEU A 164 9.56 -0.98 0.84
C LEU A 164 8.86 -2.07 1.66
N ILE A 165 9.55 -3.16 1.98
CA ILE A 165 8.95 -4.36 2.60
C ILE A 165 9.14 -4.40 4.12
N SER A 166 10.30 -3.97 4.63
CA SER A 166 10.64 -4.10 6.06
C SER A 166 9.99 -3.04 6.94
N GLY A 167 9.44 -1.98 6.35
CA GLY A 167 8.72 -0.95 7.09
C GLY A 167 7.64 -1.54 8.00
N ALA A 168 7.50 -0.98 9.21
CA ALA A 168 6.38 -1.28 10.10
C ALA A 168 5.03 -0.89 9.46
N THR A 169 5.05 -0.03 8.44
CA THR A 169 3.88 0.51 7.77
C THR A 169 3.97 0.29 6.26
N LEU A 170 2.86 -0.10 5.64
CA LEU A 170 2.73 -0.10 4.18
C LEU A 170 2.87 1.34 3.63
N PRO A 171 3.32 1.52 2.37
CA PRO A 171 3.37 2.84 1.76
C PRO A 171 1.99 3.50 1.78
N LEU A 172 1.92 4.72 2.31
CA LEU A 172 0.66 5.44 2.53
C LEU A 172 -0.14 5.61 1.23
N SER A 173 0.53 5.81 0.09
CA SER A 173 -0.11 5.93 -1.22
C SER A 173 -0.94 4.69 -1.58
N TYR A 174 -0.41 3.48 -1.36
CA TYR A 174 -1.15 2.25 -1.61
C TYR A 174 -2.31 2.08 -0.64
N THR A 175 -2.09 2.36 0.64
CA THR A 175 -3.17 2.28 1.64
C THR A 175 -4.29 3.25 1.33
N ILE A 176 -3.99 4.51 1.00
CA ILE A 176 -4.99 5.50 0.59
C ILE A 176 -5.72 5.02 -0.67
N PHE A 177 -5.00 4.54 -1.68
CA PHE A 177 -5.61 4.09 -2.92
C PHE A 177 -6.56 2.91 -2.69
N THR A 178 -6.12 1.86 -2.00
CA THR A 178 -6.94 0.67 -1.74
C THR A 178 -8.12 0.99 -0.82
N VAL A 179 -7.90 1.71 0.27
CA VAL A 179 -8.97 2.08 1.21
C VAL A 179 -9.94 3.05 0.54
N GLY A 180 -9.44 4.06 -0.16
CA GLY A 180 -10.26 5.02 -0.90
C GLY A 180 -11.12 4.33 -1.97
N ALA A 181 -10.51 3.47 -2.80
CA ALA A 181 -11.21 2.76 -3.86
C ALA A 181 -12.31 1.83 -3.31
N SER A 182 -12.06 1.14 -2.20
CA SER A 182 -13.05 0.25 -1.56
C SER A 182 -14.19 0.98 -0.87
N ASN A 183 -14.00 2.26 -0.50
CA ASN A 183 -15.02 3.08 0.15
C ASN A 183 -15.74 4.05 -0.80
N LEU A 184 -15.27 4.17 -2.05
CA LEU A 184 -15.85 5.07 -3.04
C LEU A 184 -17.32 4.76 -3.39
N PRO A 185 -17.76 3.48 -3.50
CA PRO A 185 -19.17 3.18 -3.78
C PRO A 185 -20.13 3.81 -2.76
N TYR A 186 -19.75 3.87 -1.48
CA TYR A 186 -20.58 4.43 -0.42
C TYR A 186 -20.68 5.95 -0.47
N LEU A 187 -19.73 6.63 -1.12
CA LEU A 187 -19.82 8.07 -1.33
C LEU A 187 -21.07 8.43 -2.14
N ALA A 188 -21.54 7.54 -3.02
CA ALA A 188 -22.73 7.77 -3.83
C ALA A 188 -23.99 7.97 -2.98
N ASP A 189 -24.15 7.24 -1.87
CA ASP A 189 -25.29 7.37 -0.97
C ASP A 189 -25.30 8.74 -0.28
N HIS A 190 -24.13 9.21 0.17
CA HIS A 190 -23.99 10.54 0.76
C HIS A 190 -24.22 11.66 -0.26
N ILE A 191 -23.77 11.49 -1.51
CA ILE A 191 -24.08 12.42 -2.61
C ILE A 191 -25.59 12.47 -2.85
N ALA A 192 -26.27 11.33 -2.87
CA ALA A 192 -27.72 11.28 -3.07
C ALA A 192 -28.48 11.99 -1.93
N LEU A 193 -28.09 11.76 -0.67
CA LEU A 193 -28.64 12.47 0.49
C LEU A 193 -28.38 13.97 0.41
N TRP A 194 -27.20 14.37 -0.05
CA TRP A 194 -26.85 15.76 -0.26
C TRP A 194 -27.71 16.43 -1.33
N ILE A 195 -27.88 15.81 -2.49
CA ILE A 195 -28.77 16.30 -3.57
C ILE A 195 -30.22 16.42 -3.07
N ALA A 196 -30.70 15.42 -2.32
CA ALA A 196 -32.05 15.44 -1.77
C ALA A 196 -32.25 16.62 -0.81
N ASN A 197 -31.28 16.89 0.07
CA ASN A 197 -31.35 18.02 1.00
C ASN A 197 -31.35 19.37 0.27
N VAL A 198 -30.54 19.54 -0.78
CA VAL A 198 -30.55 20.74 -1.62
C VAL A 198 -31.91 20.94 -2.29
N ARG A 199 -32.54 19.86 -2.80
CA ARG A 199 -33.88 19.93 -3.42
C ARG A 199 -35.00 20.30 -2.46
N LEU A 200 -34.84 20.00 -1.16
CA LEU A 200 -35.77 20.41 -0.11
C LEU A 200 -35.66 21.90 0.27
N GLY A 201 -34.77 22.66 -0.39
CA GLY A 201 -34.64 24.10 -0.19
C GLY A 201 -33.55 24.51 0.79
N SER A 202 -32.78 23.55 1.34
CA SER A 202 -31.60 23.85 2.16
C SER A 202 -30.57 24.59 1.32
N SER A 203 -30.32 25.86 1.64
CA SER A 203 -29.37 26.72 0.93
C SER A 203 -28.55 27.57 1.90
N GLY A 204 -27.46 28.17 1.39
CA GLY A 204 -26.60 29.07 2.17
C GLY A 204 -25.91 28.39 3.35
N TYR A 205 -25.87 29.07 4.49
CA TYR A 205 -25.12 28.65 5.67
C TYR A 205 -25.61 27.34 6.31
N ALA A 206 -26.89 26.98 6.14
CA ALA A 206 -27.43 25.72 6.68
C ALA A 206 -26.94 24.47 5.91
N LEU A 207 -26.54 24.63 4.65
CA LEU A 207 -26.02 23.52 3.84
C LEU A 207 -24.59 23.13 4.25
N ALA A 208 -23.80 24.07 4.77
CA ALA A 208 -22.42 23.84 5.18
C ALA A 208 -22.26 22.79 6.31
N PRO A 209 -22.92 22.91 7.49
CA PRO A 209 -22.81 21.92 8.55
C PRO A 209 -23.37 20.55 8.12
N PHE A 210 -24.46 20.53 7.36
CA PHE A 210 -24.98 19.30 6.78
C PHE A 210 -23.95 18.62 5.87
N THR A 211 -23.31 19.36 4.97
CA THR A 211 -22.29 18.83 4.05
C THR A 211 -21.08 18.29 4.84
N LEU A 212 -20.57 19.05 5.80
CA LEU A 212 -19.45 18.60 6.65
C LEU A 212 -19.81 17.34 7.44
N ARG A 213 -21.05 17.24 7.92
CA ARG A 213 -21.55 16.06 8.61
C ARG A 213 -21.60 14.84 7.70
N GLN A 214 -22.07 14.99 6.46
CA GLN A 214 -22.06 13.89 5.47
C GLN A 214 -20.63 13.45 5.12
N VAL A 215 -19.71 14.40 4.98
CA VAL A 215 -18.28 14.10 4.76
C VAL A 215 -17.66 13.40 5.96
N ALA A 216 -18.01 13.79 7.19
CA ALA A 216 -17.53 13.15 8.41
C ALA A 216 -18.08 11.73 8.58
N ASP A 217 -19.36 11.53 8.29
CA ASP A 217 -20.00 10.20 8.33
C ASP A 217 -19.33 9.25 7.33
N TRP A 218 -19.28 9.65 6.05
CA TRP A 218 -18.58 8.92 5.00
C TRP A 218 -17.11 8.68 5.35
N GLY A 219 -16.40 9.75 5.72
CA GLY A 219 -14.96 9.77 5.93
C GLY A 219 -14.48 8.99 7.14
N THR A 220 -15.35 8.75 8.13
CA THR A 220 -15.00 7.96 9.32
C THR A 220 -14.72 6.50 8.98
N VAL A 221 -15.44 5.94 7.99
CA VAL A 221 -15.27 4.56 7.54
C VAL A 221 -13.86 4.32 6.94
N PRO A 222 -13.41 5.04 5.89
CA PRO A 222 -12.05 4.87 5.36
C PRO A 222 -10.98 5.27 6.39
N LEU A 223 -11.24 6.26 7.25
CA LEU A 223 -10.32 6.62 8.34
C LEU A 223 -10.09 5.44 9.31
N ALA A 224 -11.16 4.77 9.74
CA ALA A 224 -11.07 3.58 10.57
C ALA A 224 -10.38 2.42 9.83
N SER A 225 -10.66 2.22 8.54
CA SER A 225 -9.97 1.21 7.72
C SER A 225 -8.47 1.48 7.58
N MET A 226 -8.06 2.73 7.39
CA MET A 226 -6.64 3.11 7.33
C MET A 226 -5.93 2.79 8.64
N LEU A 227 -6.53 3.15 9.78
CA LEU A 227 -6.01 2.81 11.10
C LEU A 227 -5.94 1.29 11.30
N ALA A 228 -6.96 0.55 10.86
CA ALA A 228 -6.98 -0.90 10.91
C ALA A 228 -5.81 -1.52 10.13
N VAL A 229 -5.59 -1.10 8.88
CA VAL A 229 -4.46 -1.58 8.06
C VAL A 229 -3.12 -1.24 8.71
N TRP A 230 -3.01 -0.02 9.25
CA TRP A 230 -1.79 0.47 9.89
C TRP A 230 -1.40 -0.36 11.12
N ILE A 231 -2.36 -0.68 11.97
CA ILE A 231 -2.15 -1.51 13.18
C ILE A 231 -2.02 -3.00 12.82
N SER A 232 -2.68 -3.46 11.75
CA SER A 232 -2.63 -4.86 11.33
C SER A 232 -1.23 -5.31 10.96
N ASN A 233 -0.47 -4.51 10.20
CA ASN A 233 0.85 -4.91 9.72
C ASN A 233 1.85 -5.25 10.85
N PRO A 234 2.05 -4.42 11.88
CA PRO A 234 2.94 -4.77 12.98
C PRO A 234 2.39 -5.93 13.83
N LEU A 235 1.07 -6.05 14.01
CA LEU A 235 0.48 -7.19 14.71
C LEU A 235 0.67 -8.51 13.95
N LEU A 236 0.55 -8.50 12.62
CA LEU A 236 0.86 -9.64 11.76
C LEU A 236 2.31 -10.09 11.94
N LYS A 237 3.27 -9.14 11.94
CA LYS A 237 4.69 -9.44 12.21
C LYS A 237 4.92 -9.97 13.62
N ALA A 238 4.28 -9.38 14.63
CA ALA A 238 4.35 -9.86 16.01
C ALA A 238 3.75 -11.27 16.16
N GLY A 239 2.68 -11.55 15.42
CA GLY A 239 2.00 -12.85 15.38
C GLY A 239 2.89 -13.98 14.88
N LEU A 240 3.89 -13.70 14.03
CA LEU A 240 4.88 -14.69 13.60
C LEU A 240 5.77 -15.21 14.73
N ARG A 241 5.87 -14.47 15.84
CA ARG A 241 6.62 -14.89 17.04
C ARG A 241 5.82 -15.84 17.93
N LEU A 242 4.50 -15.91 17.76
CA LEU A 242 3.65 -16.79 18.54
C LEU A 242 3.69 -18.21 18.00
N ARG A 243 3.67 -19.19 18.91
CA ARG A 243 3.71 -20.63 18.55
C ARG A 243 2.50 -21.07 17.73
N SER A 244 1.32 -20.51 18.01
CA SER A 244 0.07 -20.82 17.29
C SER A 244 -0.36 -19.62 16.45
N ARG A 245 -0.32 -19.80 15.11
CA ARG A 245 -0.75 -18.78 14.15
C ARG A 245 -2.25 -18.47 14.25
N TRP A 246 -3.10 -19.46 14.57
CA TRP A 246 -4.53 -19.21 14.75
C TRP A 246 -4.82 -18.34 15.97
N CYS A 247 -4.14 -18.61 17.09
CA CYS A 247 -4.26 -17.77 18.29
C CYS A 247 -3.81 -16.33 17.98
N ALA A 248 -2.69 -16.18 17.26
CA ALA A 248 -2.20 -14.88 16.80
C ALA A 248 -3.22 -14.15 15.90
N ALA A 249 -3.87 -14.88 14.98
CA ALA A 249 -4.85 -14.31 14.06
C ALA A 249 -6.09 -13.80 14.79
N ILE A 250 -6.64 -14.60 15.71
CA ILE A 250 -7.80 -14.22 16.53
C ILE A 250 -7.46 -13.02 17.40
N LEU A 251 -6.31 -13.04 18.08
CA LEU A 251 -5.87 -11.92 18.92
C LEU A 251 -5.70 -10.64 18.10
N THR A 252 -5.04 -10.74 16.93
CA THR A 252 -4.84 -9.61 16.02
C THR A 252 -6.18 -9.04 15.56
N GLN A 253 -7.10 -9.90 15.14
CA GLN A 253 -8.46 -9.50 14.76
C GLN A 253 -9.17 -8.77 15.90
N SER A 254 -9.17 -9.33 17.12
CA SER A 254 -9.84 -8.71 18.26
C SER A 254 -9.32 -7.30 18.53
N ILE A 255 -8.00 -7.10 18.46
CA ILE A 255 -7.37 -5.78 18.64
C ILE A 255 -7.80 -4.83 17.50
N VAL A 256 -7.74 -5.28 16.25
CA VAL A 256 -8.09 -4.45 15.09
C VAL A 256 -9.56 -4.06 15.11
N VAL A 257 -10.47 -5.01 15.39
CA VAL A 257 -11.92 -4.75 15.51
C VAL A 257 -12.19 -3.77 16.64
N PHE A 258 -11.53 -3.94 17.79
CA PHE A 258 -11.66 -3.00 18.91
C PHE A 258 -11.28 -1.57 18.51
N VAL A 259 -10.17 -1.38 17.79
CA VAL A 259 -9.76 -0.06 17.32
C VAL A 259 -10.77 0.52 16.32
N VAL A 260 -11.23 -0.28 15.36
CA VAL A 260 -12.25 0.16 14.39
C VAL A 260 -13.52 0.63 15.11
N VAL A 261 -14.01 -0.16 16.08
CA VAL A 261 -15.19 0.19 16.88
C VAL A 261 -14.95 1.46 17.70
N MET A 262 -13.77 1.63 18.29
CA MET A 262 -13.40 2.83 19.06
C MET A 262 -13.39 4.11 18.21
N VAL A 263 -13.05 4.00 16.93
CA VAL A 263 -13.06 5.14 16.00
C VAL A 263 -14.48 5.41 15.50
N TRP A 264 -15.17 4.36 15.08
CA TRP A 264 -16.43 4.47 14.34
C TRP A 264 -17.65 4.67 15.25
N ALA A 265 -17.78 3.91 16.34
CA ALA A 265 -18.99 3.92 17.16
C ALA A 265 -19.26 5.29 17.83
N PRO A 266 -18.27 6.00 18.40
CA PRO A 266 -18.51 7.33 18.96
C PRO A 266 -19.00 8.34 17.93
N THR A 267 -18.47 8.29 16.71
CA THR A 267 -18.93 9.16 15.61
C THR A 267 -20.38 8.84 15.25
N GLN A 268 -20.74 7.56 15.11
CA GLN A 268 -22.11 7.16 14.79
C GLN A 268 -23.10 7.51 15.90
N VAL A 269 -22.71 7.33 17.17
CA VAL A 269 -23.52 7.76 18.32
C VAL A 269 -23.71 9.28 18.29
N ALA A 270 -22.65 10.05 18.04
CA ALA A 270 -22.76 11.50 17.91
C ALA A 270 -23.65 11.91 16.73
N LEU A 271 -23.57 11.21 15.59
CA LEU A 271 -24.42 11.43 14.42
C LEU A 271 -25.89 11.05 14.67
N GLY A 272 -26.17 10.11 15.55
CA GLY A 272 -27.55 9.74 15.91
C GLY A 272 -28.18 10.69 16.94
N LEU A 273 -27.39 11.20 17.88
CA LEU A 273 -27.88 11.99 19.02
C LEU A 273 -27.90 13.51 18.79
N THR A 274 -27.19 14.01 17.79
CA THR A 274 -27.06 15.46 17.56
C THR A 274 -27.92 15.93 16.39
N GLU A 275 -28.41 17.16 16.48
CA GLU A 275 -29.17 17.81 15.41
C GLU A 275 -28.32 18.01 14.14
N GLN A 276 -28.97 18.20 12.98
CA GLN A 276 -28.29 18.31 11.68
C GLN A 276 -27.31 19.49 11.60
N GLY A 277 -27.53 20.56 12.36
CA GLY A 277 -26.63 21.72 12.43
C GLY A 277 -25.41 21.55 13.34
N ASP A 278 -25.35 20.46 14.12
CA ASP A 278 -24.31 20.24 15.12
C ASP A 278 -23.01 19.70 14.49
N LEU A 279 -21.90 20.34 14.82
CA LEU A 279 -20.56 20.02 14.32
C LEU A 279 -19.76 19.07 15.25
N ARG A 280 -20.31 18.65 16.39
CA ARG A 280 -19.64 17.69 17.30
C ARG A 280 -19.18 16.40 16.59
N PRO A 281 -19.95 15.77 15.69
CA PRO A 281 -19.47 14.61 14.94
C PRO A 281 -18.28 14.93 14.02
N VAL A 282 -18.27 16.13 13.43
CA VAL A 282 -17.16 16.60 12.58
C VAL A 282 -15.89 16.78 13.42
N ALA A 283 -16.00 17.32 14.63
CA ALA A 283 -14.87 17.45 15.55
C ALA A 283 -14.29 16.08 15.94
N LEU A 284 -15.12 15.06 16.19
CA LEU A 284 -14.66 13.68 16.44
C LEU A 284 -13.93 13.09 15.23
N PHE A 285 -14.46 13.28 14.03
CA PHE A 285 -13.80 12.87 12.79
C PHE A 285 -12.43 13.54 12.64
N LEU A 286 -12.36 14.87 12.82
CA LEU A 286 -11.12 15.63 12.71
C LEU A 286 -10.09 15.22 13.78
N PHE A 287 -10.53 14.89 14.98
CA PHE A 287 -9.66 14.34 16.03
C PHE A 287 -9.00 13.03 15.56
N TRP A 288 -9.78 12.07 15.07
CA TRP A 288 -9.23 10.81 14.58
C TRP A 288 -8.36 10.98 13.34
N LEU A 289 -8.69 11.94 12.46
CA LEU A 289 -7.86 12.29 11.32
C LEU A 289 -6.50 12.84 11.79
N ALA A 290 -6.49 13.72 12.79
CA ALA A 290 -5.27 14.24 13.38
C ALA A 290 -4.44 13.11 14.04
N VAL A 291 -5.09 12.16 14.71
CA VAL A 291 -4.42 10.95 15.25
C VAL A 291 -3.79 10.14 14.13
N LEU A 292 -4.51 9.84 13.04
CA LEU A 292 -3.96 9.11 11.89
C LEU A 292 -2.74 9.85 11.29
N LEU A 293 -2.84 11.16 11.07
CA LEU A 293 -1.76 11.97 10.54
C LEU A 293 -0.55 12.00 11.49
N ALA A 294 -0.78 12.10 12.80
CA ALA A 294 0.27 12.03 13.81
C ALA A 294 0.96 10.66 13.82
N LEU A 295 0.22 9.57 13.67
CA LEU A 295 0.77 8.21 13.55
C LEU A 295 1.59 8.02 12.27
N HIS A 296 1.18 8.66 11.16
CA HIS A 296 1.92 8.65 9.90
C HIS A 296 3.15 9.58 9.88
N SER A 297 3.22 10.53 10.80
CA SER A 297 4.38 11.42 10.93
C SER A 297 5.67 10.62 11.23
N PRO A 298 6.86 11.17 10.92
CA PRO A 298 8.13 10.53 11.27
C PRO A 298 8.25 10.19 12.77
N LEU A 299 7.67 11.02 13.65
CA LEU A 299 7.64 10.78 15.09
C LEU A 299 6.72 9.61 15.45
N GLY A 300 5.52 9.55 14.84
CA GLY A 300 4.57 8.45 15.03
C GLY A 300 5.17 7.10 14.62
N LYS A 301 5.85 7.06 13.46
CA LYS A 301 6.57 5.86 13.00
C LYS A 301 7.67 5.43 13.96
N LYS A 302 8.45 6.38 14.49
CA LYS A 302 9.50 6.10 15.50
C LYS A 302 8.90 5.58 16.81
N GLY A 303 7.82 6.19 17.28
CA GLY A 303 7.11 5.76 18.49
C GLY A 303 6.54 4.34 18.35
N LEU A 304 5.96 4.02 17.19
CA LEU A 304 5.47 2.67 16.90
C LEU A 304 6.61 1.65 16.87
N ALA A 305 7.69 1.94 16.15
CA ALA A 305 8.85 1.04 16.07
C ALA A 305 9.42 0.75 17.47
N TRP A 306 9.52 1.79 18.31
CA TRP A 306 9.93 1.66 19.71
C TRP A 306 8.97 0.78 20.52
N ALA A 307 7.65 1.00 20.40
CA ALA A 307 6.64 0.21 21.10
C ALA A 307 6.65 -1.28 20.70
N LEU A 308 7.04 -1.59 19.46
CA LEU A 308 7.17 -2.96 18.97
C LEU A 308 8.49 -3.64 19.39
N GLY A 309 9.33 -2.94 20.15
CA GLY A 309 10.64 -3.43 20.55
C GLY A 309 11.61 -3.59 19.38
N GLU A 310 11.37 -2.91 18.24
CA GLU A 310 12.38 -2.79 17.22
C GLU A 310 13.51 -1.97 17.82
N LYS A 311 14.61 -2.65 18.15
CA LYS A 311 15.83 -1.96 18.60
C LYS A 311 16.13 -0.90 17.56
N PRO A 312 16.45 0.34 17.95
CA PRO A 312 16.91 1.38 17.04
C PRO A 312 18.31 0.99 16.53
N ARG A 313 18.40 -0.09 15.76
CA ARG A 313 19.57 -0.42 14.97
C ARG A 313 19.61 0.64 13.87
N THR A 314 20.57 1.54 14.01
CA THR A 314 21.10 2.38 12.93
C THR A 314 20.12 3.28 12.17
N MET A 315 18.96 3.66 12.72
CA MET A 315 18.17 4.75 12.10
C MET A 315 18.93 6.11 12.10
N ALA A 316 19.90 6.29 13.01
CA ALA A 316 20.79 7.44 13.01
C ALA A 316 21.86 7.39 11.89
N ALA A 317 22.24 6.20 11.42
CA ALA A 317 23.05 6.06 10.20
C ALA A 317 22.18 6.31 8.96
N LYS A 318 20.94 5.81 8.97
CA LYS A 318 19.98 5.92 7.87
C LYS A 318 19.51 7.35 7.58
N GLY A 319 19.26 8.18 8.59
CA GLY A 319 18.93 9.59 8.36
C GLY A 319 20.09 10.40 7.76
N LYS A 320 21.33 9.98 8.04
CA LYS A 320 22.53 10.55 7.43
C LYS A 320 22.77 10.02 6.02
N GLU A 321 22.46 8.74 5.77
CA GLU A 321 22.55 8.11 4.44
C GLU A 321 21.45 8.56 3.48
N ASP A 322 20.19 8.72 3.90
CA ASP A 322 19.12 9.20 3.02
C ASP A 322 19.38 10.66 2.61
N SER A 323 19.80 11.50 3.56
CA SER A 323 20.27 12.88 3.26
C SER A 323 21.52 12.87 2.41
N ALA A 324 22.52 12.02 2.71
CA ALA A 324 23.75 11.95 1.94
C ALA A 324 23.54 11.34 0.54
N MET A 325 22.58 10.43 0.36
CA MET A 325 22.24 9.85 -0.93
C MET A 325 21.56 10.91 -1.80
N ASP A 326 20.61 11.67 -1.23
CA ASP A 326 20.01 12.82 -1.91
C ASP A 326 21.10 13.85 -2.28
N ASP A 327 22.02 14.16 -1.35
CA ASP A 327 23.15 15.06 -1.60
C ASP A 327 24.12 14.52 -2.67
N ILE A 328 24.44 13.22 -2.68
CA ILE A 328 25.33 12.58 -3.68
C ILE A 328 24.65 12.51 -5.05
N VAL A 329 23.35 12.21 -5.10
CA VAL A 329 22.57 12.25 -6.34
C VAL A 329 22.55 13.67 -6.89
N GLN A 330 22.34 14.66 -6.03
CA GLN A 330 22.32 16.07 -6.41
C GLN A 330 23.72 16.55 -6.86
N GLU A 331 24.79 16.14 -6.18
CA GLU A 331 26.18 16.45 -6.54
C GLU A 331 26.59 15.78 -7.86
N LYS A 332 26.23 14.52 -8.09
CA LYS A 332 26.48 13.84 -9.39
C LYS A 332 25.70 14.49 -10.54
N ILE A 333 24.47 14.95 -10.30
CA ILE A 333 23.69 15.70 -11.30
C ILE A 333 24.40 17.02 -11.64
N VAL A 334 24.89 17.75 -10.64
CA VAL A 334 25.63 19.01 -10.83
C VAL A 334 26.97 18.78 -11.54
N ALA A 335 27.74 17.76 -11.14
CA ALA A 335 29.02 17.42 -11.76
C ALA A 335 28.87 16.95 -13.22
N ALA A 336 27.84 16.14 -13.50
CA ALA A 336 27.52 15.72 -14.86
C ALA A 336 27.01 16.87 -15.74
N GLY A 337 26.37 17.89 -15.14
CA GLY A 337 26.02 19.14 -15.81
C GLY A 337 27.25 19.96 -16.20
N LYS A 338 28.18 20.18 -15.25
CA LYS A 338 29.41 20.95 -15.47
C LYS A 338 30.36 20.32 -16.50
N GLY A 339 30.50 18.99 -16.50
CA GLY A 339 31.32 18.29 -17.50
C GLY A 339 30.77 18.41 -18.94
N ARG A 340 29.47 18.67 -19.10
CA ARG A 340 28.82 18.82 -20.41
C ARG A 340 28.89 20.23 -20.99
N GLU A 341 28.90 21.28 -20.18
CA GLU A 341 29.14 22.64 -20.67
C GLU A 341 30.53 22.76 -21.30
N VAL A 342 31.53 22.09 -20.71
CA VAL A 342 32.90 22.06 -21.23
C VAL A 342 32.99 21.27 -22.54
N ALA A 343 32.33 20.09 -22.62
CA ALA A 343 32.32 19.29 -23.85
C ALA A 343 31.48 19.91 -24.98
N ALA A 344 30.41 20.64 -24.66
CA ALA A 344 29.59 21.37 -25.64
C ALA A 344 30.36 22.56 -26.24
N GLN A 345 31.17 23.25 -25.43
CA GLN A 345 32.07 24.31 -25.92
C GLN A 345 33.16 23.77 -26.85
N ASP A 346 33.71 22.57 -26.59
CA ASP A 346 34.70 21.96 -27.49
C ASP A 346 34.07 21.40 -28.79
N SER A 347 32.82 20.96 -28.76
CA SER A 347 32.13 20.41 -29.94
C SER A 347 31.63 21.47 -30.94
N LEU A 348 31.49 22.74 -30.52
CA LEU A 348 31.14 23.85 -31.40
C LEU A 348 32.33 24.36 -32.25
N ALA A 349 33.53 23.82 -32.03
CA ALA A 349 34.74 24.17 -32.78
C ALA A 349 35.01 23.25 -33.99
N VAL A 350 34.24 22.18 -34.21
CA VAL A 350 34.52 21.20 -35.27
C VAL A 350 33.49 21.27 -36.41
N GLN A 351 33.88 22.05 -37.41
CA GLN A 351 33.85 21.71 -38.84
C GLN A 351 32.48 21.45 -39.51
N VAL A 352 31.96 22.52 -40.12
CA VAL A 352 30.98 22.51 -41.21
C VAL A 352 31.59 21.81 -42.43
N CYS A 353 30.98 20.71 -42.88
CA CYS A 353 31.13 20.18 -44.24
C CYS A 353 29.76 20.09 -44.92
N PRO A 354 29.62 20.43 -46.21
CA PRO A 354 28.33 20.44 -46.89
C PRO A 354 27.90 19.04 -47.32
N SER A 355 26.61 18.74 -47.12
CA SER A 355 25.95 17.51 -47.54
C SER A 355 25.68 17.50 -49.04
N SER A 356 26.11 16.44 -49.73
CA SER A 356 25.67 16.11 -51.09
C SER A 356 24.46 15.17 -51.03
N ASP A 357 23.41 15.56 -51.76
CA ASP A 357 22.21 14.79 -52.04
C ASP A 357 22.46 13.35 -52.47
N SER A 358 21.69 12.40 -51.92
CA SER A 358 21.30 11.22 -52.68
C SER A 358 19.93 10.70 -52.25
N THR A 359 19.01 10.87 -53.19
CA THR A 359 17.65 10.35 -53.28
C THR A 359 17.66 8.82 -53.34
N PHE A 360 16.86 8.15 -52.51
CA PHE A 360 16.49 6.75 -52.73
C PHE A 360 14.97 6.65 -52.88
N TYR A 361 14.55 6.12 -54.03
CA TYR A 361 13.19 5.69 -54.32
C TYR A 361 12.98 4.24 -53.82
N LEU A 362 11.70 3.96 -53.54
CA LEU A 362 11.09 2.72 -53.03
C LEU A 362 11.51 1.43 -53.74
#